data_AF-E2BNC3-F1
#
_entry.id   AF-E2BNC3-F1
#
_cell.length_a   1.000
_cell.length_b   1.000
_cell.length_c   1.000
_cell.angle_alpha   90.00
_cell.angle_beta   90.00
_cell.angle_gamma   90.00
#
_symmetry.space_group_name_H-M   'P 1'
#
loop_
_entity.id
_entity.type
_entity.pdbx_description
1 polymer ?
#
loop_
_entity_poly.entity_id
_entity_poly.type
_entity_poly.pdbx_seq_one_letter_code
_entity_poly.pdbx_strand_id
1 'polypeptide(L)' 'VILQHDNARPHVAKVVKTYLETLKWEVLSHPPYSPDIAPSDYHLFRS' A
#
# COMPACT_ATOMS: atom_id res chain seq x y z
N VAL A 1 7.08 -10.95 -2.92
CA VAL A 1 7.04 -9.52 -3.33
C VAL A 1 6.53 -8.75 -2.14
N ILE A 2 7.14 -7.60 -1.84
CA ILE A 2 6.70 -6.73 -0.75
C ILE A 2 5.99 -5.53 -1.39
N LEU A 3 4.74 -5.30 -1.03
CA LEU A 3 3.90 -4.23 -1.55
C LEU A 3 3.72 -3.16 -0.47
N GLN A 4 4.04 -1.92 -0.83
CA GLN A 4 3.77 -0.74 -0.01
C GLN A 4 2.65 0.07 -0.67
N HIS A 5 1.53 0.24 0.01
CA HIS A 5 0.43 1.10 -0.42
C HIS A 5 -0.22 1.75 0.81
N ASP A 6 -0.99 2.81 0.60
CA ASP A 6 -1.72 3.49 1.65
C ASP A 6 -2.97 2.70 2.11
N ASN A 7 -3.60 3.15 3.20
CA ASN A 7 -4.79 2.50 3.75
C ASN A 7 -6.10 2.94 3.08
N ALA A 8 -6.08 3.37 1.82
CA ALA A 8 -7.29 3.72 1.10
C ALA A 8 -8.31 2.57 1.13
N ARG A 9 -9.60 2.90 1.21
CA ARG A 9 -10.68 1.92 1.31
C ARG A 9 -10.62 0.81 0.25
N PRO A 10 -10.28 1.08 -1.02
CA PRO A 10 -10.12 0.02 -2.02
C PRO A 10 -8.97 -0.94 -1.70
N HIS A 11 -7.84 -0.43 -1.19
CA HIS A 11 -6.64 -1.24 -0.92
C HIS A 11 -6.80 -2.16 0.29
N VAL A 12 -7.60 -1.75 1.28
CA VAL A 12 -7.87 -2.54 2.49
C VAL A 12 -9.10 -3.45 2.34
N ALA A 13 -9.80 -3.37 1.20
CA ALA A 13 -10.97 -4.18 0.92
C ALA A 13 -10.64 -5.68 0.97
N LYS A 14 -11.60 -6.49 1.43
CA LYS A 14 -11.43 -7.94 1.59
C LYS A 14 -11.01 -8.63 0.29
N VAL A 15 -11.61 -8.23 -0.83
CA VAL A 15 -11.30 -8.78 -2.16
C VAL A 15 -9.84 -8.56 -2.53
N VAL A 16 -9.30 -7.37 -2.26
CA VAL A 16 -7.90 -7.04 -2.55
C VAL A 16 -6.96 -7.83 -1.65
N LYS A 17 -7.25 -7.94 -0.35
CA LYS A 17 -6.47 -8.76 0.58
C LYS A 17 -6.40 -10.23 0.14
N THR A 18 -7.54 -10.83 -0.20
CA THR A 18 -7.58 -12.22 -0.69
C THR A 18 -6.78 -12.38 -1.98
N TYR A 19 -6.85 -11.42 -2.90
CA TYR A 19 -6.06 -11.45 -4.13
C TYR A 19 -4.55 -11.37 -3.82
N LEU A 20 -4.12 -10.48 -2.93
CA LEU A 20 -2.71 -10.37 -2.53
C LEU A 20 -2.20 -11.63 -1.82
N GLU A 21 -3.03 -12.28 -1.02
CA GLU A 21 -2.73 -13.58 -0.41
C GLU A 21 -2.53 -14.67 -1.48
N THR A 22 -3.38 -14.73 -2.52
CA THR A 22 -3.20 -15.68 -3.63
C THR A 22 -1.91 -15.44 -4.42
N LEU A 23 -1.49 -14.18 -4.52
CA LEU A 23 -0.22 -13.80 -5.15
C LEU A 23 1.00 -14.04 -4.23
N LYS A 24 0.79 -14.35 -2.95
CA LYS A 24 1.82 -14.46 -1.91
C LYS A 24 2.63 -13.17 -1.77
N TRP A 25 1.94 -12.03 -1.84
CA TRP A 25 2.55 -10.72 -1.62
C TRP A 25 2.41 -10.31 -0.17
N GLU A 26 3.51 -9.83 0.40
CA GLU A 26 3.53 -9.28 1.75
C GLU A 26 3.17 -7.80 1.68
N VAL A 27 2.20 -7.36 2.47
CA VAL A 27 1.78 -5.96 2.54
C VAL A 27 2.46 -5.29 3.72
N LEU A 28 3.24 -4.23 3.46
CA LEU A 28 3.85 -3.43 4.51
C LEU A 28 2.81 -2.61 5.27
N SER A 29 2.99 -2.49 6.58
CA SER A 29 2.16 -1.60 7.39
C SER A 29 2.37 -0.15 6.96
N HIS A 30 1.28 0.54 6.69
CA HIS A 30 1.29 1.97 6.39
C HIS A 30 0.46 2.70 7.47
N PRO A 31 1.03 3.62 8.26
CA PRO A 31 0.26 4.46 9.17
C PRO A 31 -0.72 5.39 8.44
N PRO A 32 -1.87 5.75 9.05
CA PRO A 32 -2.79 6.73 8.48
C PRO A 32 -2.12 8.10 8.26
N TYR A 33 -2.53 8.81 7.21
CA TYR A 33 -2.09 10.20 6.92
C TYR A 33 -0.58 10.39 6.85
N SER A 34 0.17 9.41 6.34
CA SER A 34 1.64 9.45 6.30
C SER A 34 2.17 9.46 4.85
N PRO A 35 1.98 10.56 4.09
CA PRO A 35 2.52 10.68 2.73
C PRO A 35 4.06 10.78 2.72
N ASP A 36 4.66 11.22 3.82
CA ASP A 36 6.11 11.37 4.01
C ASP A 36 6.86 10.04 3.99
N ILE A 37 6.18 8.93 4.27
CA ILE A 37 6.77 7.58 4.23
C ILE A 37 6.44 6.82 2.94
N ALA A 38 5.60 7.38 2.07
CA ALA A 38 5.19 6.78 0.81
C ALA A 38 6.14 7.24 -0.31
N PRO A 39 7.01 6.35 -0.85
CA PRO A 39 7.99 6.74 -1.88
C PRO A 39 7.35 7.32 -3.14
N SER A 40 6.14 6.88 -3.45
CA SER A 40 5.32 7.46 -4.51
C SER A 40 5.05 8.93 -4.27
N ASP A 41 4.66 9.32 -3.04
CA ASP A 41 4.22 10.66 -2.73
C ASP A 41 5.39 11.62 -2.49
N TYR A 42 6.39 11.23 -1.68
CA TYR A 42 7.48 12.15 -1.33
C TYR A 42 8.55 12.29 -2.42
N HIS A 43 8.66 11.33 -3.34
CA HIS A 43 9.71 11.33 -4.38
C HIS A 43 9.12 11.35 -5.80
N LEU A 44 8.32 10.35 -6.17
CA LEU A 44 7.86 10.18 -7.56
C LEU A 44 6.89 11.28 -8.00
N PHE A 45 5.86 11.56 -7.21
CA PHE A 45 4.82 12.56 -7.54
C PHE A 45 5.19 13.99 -7.14
N ARG A 46 6.24 14.16 -6.33
CA ARG A 46 6.75 15.48 -5.93
C ARG A 46 7.67 16.11 -6.99
N SER A 47 8.19 15.30 -7.92
CA SER A 47 9.10 15.71 -8.99
C SER A 47 8.38 16.40 -10.15
#